data_AF-A0A0P0NWM8-F1
#
_entry.id   AF-A0A0P0NWM8-F1
#
_cell.length_a   1.000
_cell.length_b   1.000
_cell.length_c   1.000
_cell.angle_alpha   90.00
_cell.angle_beta   90.00
_cell.angle_gamma   90.00
#
_symmetry.space_group_name_H-M   'P 1'
#
loop_
_entity.id
_entity.type
_entity.pdbx_description
1 polymer ?
#
loop_
_entity_poly.entity_id
_entity_poly.type
_entity_poly.pdbx_seq_one_letter_code
_entity_poly.pdbx_strand_id
1 'polypeptide(L)'
;MESAMGDLSWKLEDAKARFSEVVRLARSQGPQRVTVRGKDAVVVMSIEDLERLSPPDPARLSLVSFLEGLHLDGLDVEREPDSGRDLDL
;
A
#
# COMPACT_ATOMS: atom_id res chain seq x y z
N MET A 1 -10.33 16.82 7.61
CA MET A 1 -10.91 15.50 7.92
C MET A 1 -10.13 14.90 9.07
N GLU A 2 -10.35 15.35 10.31
CA GLU A 2 -9.49 14.98 11.45
C GLU A 2 -10.29 14.63 12.71
N SER A 3 -11.58 14.29 12.61
CA SER A 3 -12.36 13.95 13.80
C SER A 3 -13.49 13.00 13.45
N ALA A 4 -13.22 11.70 13.63
CA ALA A 4 -14.21 10.64 13.89
C ALA A 4 -13.58 9.31 14.35
N MET A 5 -12.32 9.27 14.83
CA MET A 5 -11.72 8.06 15.41
C MET A 5 -11.62 8.25 16.92
N GLY A 6 -12.76 8.20 17.61
CA GLY A 6 -12.90 8.56 19.02
C GLY A 6 -12.02 7.74 19.96
N ASP A 7 -11.32 8.44 20.87
CA ASP A 7 -11.03 8.15 22.28
C ASP A 7 -10.55 6.76 22.77
N LEU A 8 -10.33 5.77 21.91
CA LEU A 8 -9.83 4.44 22.30
C LEU A 8 -8.44 4.18 21.73
N SER A 9 -7.44 4.86 22.30
CA SER A 9 -6.03 4.57 22.04
C SER A 9 -5.47 3.65 23.12
N TRP A 10 -4.69 2.66 22.73
CA TRP A 10 -3.97 1.79 23.64
C TRP A 10 -2.69 2.46 24.09
N LYS A 11 -2.44 2.58 25.40
CA LYS A 11 -1.06 2.81 25.85
C LYS A 11 -0.21 1.61 25.47
N LEU A 12 1.05 1.82 25.14
CA LEU A 12 1.95 0.73 24.74
C LEU A 12 2.01 -0.41 25.77
N GLU A 13 1.96 -0.10 27.06
CA GLU A 13 1.95 -1.08 28.15
C GLU A 13 0.69 -1.97 28.14
N ASP A 14 -0.48 -1.36 27.95
CA ASP A 14 -1.77 -2.07 27.85
C ASP A 14 -1.84 -2.91 26.57
N ALA A 15 -1.37 -2.36 25.44
CA ALA A 15 -1.29 -3.07 24.17
C ALA A 15 -0.40 -4.31 24.28
N LYS A 16 0.74 -4.22 24.98
CA LYS A 16 1.64 -5.36 25.21
C LYS A 16 0.97 -6.43 26.07
N ALA A 17 0.27 -6.03 27.13
CA ALA A 17 -0.42 -6.96 28.03
C ALA A 17 -1.62 -7.65 27.37
N ARG A 18 -2.28 -7.00 26.40
CA ARG A 18 -3.52 -7.44 25.76
C ARG A 18 -3.38 -7.58 24.24
N PHE A 19 -2.19 -7.95 23.76
CA PHE A 19 -1.90 -7.90 22.32
C PHE A 19 -2.85 -8.76 21.48
N SER A 20 -3.23 -9.94 21.97
CA SER A 20 -4.21 -10.80 21.29
C SER A 20 -5.58 -10.12 21.10
N GLU A 21 -5.99 -9.28 22.06
CA GLU A 21 -7.23 -8.52 21.95
C GLU A 21 -7.10 -7.36 20.97
N VAL A 22 -5.97 -6.64 21.00
CA VAL A 22 -5.65 -5.60 20.02
C VAL A 22 -5.74 -6.18 18.60
N VAL A 23 -5.15 -7.35 18.37
CA VAL A 23 -5.22 -8.05 17.07
C VAL A 23 -6.65 -8.46 16.71
N ARG A 24 -7.42 -9.00 17.67
CA ARG A 24 -8.83 -9.36 17.43
C ARG A 24 -9.66 -8.14 17.03
N LEU A 25 -9.48 -7.00 17.70
CA LEU A 25 -10.17 -5.75 17.40
C LEU A 25 -9.70 -5.17 16.06
N ALA A 26 -8.39 -5.20 15.79
CA ALA A 26 -7.81 -4.80 14.51
C ALA A 26 -8.45 -5.53 13.32
N ARG A 27 -8.78 -6.82 13.48
CA ARG A 27 -9.41 -7.65 12.43
C ARG A 27 -10.92 -7.51 12.34
N SER A 28 -11.62 -7.20 13.44
CA SER A 28 -13.09 -7.24 13.49
C SER A 28 -13.76 -5.88 13.56
N GLN A 29 -13.06 -4.87 14.08
CA GLN A 29 -13.57 -3.51 14.30
C GLN A 29 -12.74 -2.45 13.55
N GLY A 30 -11.61 -2.84 12.98
CA GLY A 30 -10.74 -1.95 12.21
C GLY A 30 -9.52 -1.46 13.00
N PRO A 31 -8.72 -0.53 12.43
CA PRO A 31 -7.40 -0.16 12.94
C PRO A 31 -7.39 0.31 14.40
N GLN A 32 -6.41 -0.17 15.16
CA GLN A 32 -6.23 0.14 16.58
C GLN A 32 -5.01 1.02 16.79
N ARG A 33 -5.19 2.16 17.44
CA ARG A 33 -4.11 3.14 17.66
C ARG A 33 -3.36 2.83 18.96
N VAL A 34 -2.03 2.89 18.92
CA VAL A 34 -1.17 2.70 20.08
C VAL A 34 -0.35 3.96 20.33
N THR A 35 -0.29 4.40 21.58
CA THR A 35 0.42 5.60 22.02
C THR A 35 1.60 5.29 22.94
N VAL A 36 2.63 6.12 22.87
CA VAL A 36 3.77 6.14 23.78
C VAL A 36 3.80 7.50 24.46
N ARG A 37 3.71 7.51 25.79
CA ARG A 37 3.65 8.76 26.59
C ARG A 37 2.56 9.74 26.09
N GLY A 38 1.39 9.20 25.73
CA GLY A 38 0.25 9.97 25.25
C GLY A 38 0.37 10.50 23.82
N LYS A 39 1.43 10.16 23.09
CA LYS A 39 1.60 10.53 21.68
C LYS A 39 1.38 9.32 20.78
N ASP A 40 0.73 9.54 19.64
CA ASP A 40 0.56 8.52 18.61
C ASP A 40 1.92 7.96 18.20
N ALA A 41 2.03 6.62 18.23
CA ALA A 41 3.27 5.92 17.92
C ALA A 41 3.10 4.96 16.74
N VAL A 42 2.09 4.09 16.80
CA VAL A 42 1.80 3.11 15.75
C VAL A 42 0.29 2.84 15.64
N VAL A 43 -0.11 2.23 14.52
CA VAL A 43 -1.46 1.68 14.32
C VAL A 43 -1.32 0.20 14.00
N VAL A 44 -2.12 -0.64 14.64
CA VAL A 44 -2.25 -2.08 14.36
C VAL A 44 -3.50 -2.29 13.52
N MET A 45 -3.37 -2.92 12.36
CA MET A 45 -4.49 -3.21 11.45
C MET A 45 -4.34 -4.59 10.80
N SER A 46 -5.43 -5.08 10.21
CA SER A 46 -5.41 -6.32 9.44
C SER A 46 -4.54 -6.18 8.18
N ILE A 47 -4.06 -7.31 7.64
CA ILE A 47 -3.28 -7.28 6.40
C ILE A 47 -4.16 -6.87 5.22
N GLU A 48 -5.42 -7.28 5.24
CA GLU A 48 -6.41 -6.96 4.22
C GLU A 48 -6.68 -5.45 4.18
N ASP A 49 -6.70 -4.78 5.33
CA ASP A 49 -6.87 -3.33 5.40
C ASP A 49 -5.60 -2.61 4.89
N LEU A 50 -4.41 -3.12 5.22
CA LEU A 50 -3.16 -2.58 4.72
C LEU A 50 -3.07 -2.70 3.20
N GLU A 51 -3.43 -3.84 2.63
CA GLU A 51 -3.42 -4.08 1.18
C GLU A 51 -4.37 -3.15 0.43
N ARG A 52 -5.54 -2.82 1.00
CA ARG A 52 -6.48 -1.85 0.39
C ARG A 52 -5.97 -0.42 0.42
N LEU A 53 -5.19 -0.05 1.43
CA LEU A 53 -4.62 1.30 1.57
C LEU A 53 -3.28 1.46 0.85
N SER A 54 -2.58 0.35 0.63
CA SER A 54 -1.30 0.37 -0.08
C SER A 54 -1.56 0.61 -1.57
N PRO A 55 -0.76 1.45 -2.23
CA PRO A 55 -0.75 1.50 -3.68
C PRO A 55 -0.52 0.09 -4.22
N PRO A 56 -1.11 -0.28 -5.38
CA PRO A 56 -0.79 -1.54 -6.02
C PRO A 56 0.72 -1.62 -6.19
N ASP A 57 1.29 -2.73 -5.72
CA ASP A 57 2.73 -2.98 -5.80
C ASP A 57 3.19 -2.77 -7.25
N PRO A 58 4.12 -1.83 -7.53
CA PRO A 58 4.59 -1.58 -8.90
C PRO A 58 5.27 -2.82 -9.50
N ALA A 59 5.77 -3.75 -8.70
CA ALA A 59 6.27 -5.05 -9.17
C ALA A 59 5.15 -6.05 -9.52
N ARG A 60 3.90 -5.80 -9.09
CA ARG A 60 2.70 -6.54 -9.48
C ARG A 60 1.93 -5.89 -10.63
N LEU A 61 2.34 -4.70 -11.09
CA LEU A 61 1.79 -4.15 -12.31
C LEU A 61 2.27 -5.02 -13.48
N SER A 62 1.35 -5.82 -14.00
CA SER A 62 1.54 -6.49 -15.29
C SER A 62 1.94 -5.43 -16.30
N LEU A 63 3.06 -5.64 -17.00
CA LEU A 63 3.47 -4.77 -18.10
C LEU A 63 2.30 -4.56 -19.08
N VAL A 64 1.48 -5.59 -19.31
CA VAL A 64 0.28 -5.52 -20.14
C VAL A 64 -0.73 -4.50 -19.59
N SER A 65 -1.12 -4.62 -18.32
CA SER A 65 -2.09 -3.70 -17.70
C SER A 65 -1.58 -2.26 -17.62
N PHE A 66 -0.27 -2.09 -17.45
CA PHE A 66 0.37 -0.78 -17.53
C PHE A 66 0.26 -0.18 -18.93
N LEU A 67 0.61 -0.94 -19.97
CA LEU A 67 0.55 -0.51 -21.37
C LEU A 67 -0.89 -0.20 -21.81
N GLU A 68 -1.87 -1.00 -21.39
CA GLU A 68 -3.31 -0.73 -21.63
C GLU A 68 -3.76 0.60 -21.03
N GLY A 69 -3.23 0.98 -19.87
CA GLY A 69 -3.55 2.24 -19.20
C GLY A 69 -2.94 3.50 -19.84
N LEU A 70 -2.00 3.35 -20.78
CA LEU A 70 -1.35 4.49 -21.44
C LEU A 70 -2.22 5.15 -22.53
N HIS A 71 -3.37 4.55 -22.89
CA HIS A 71 -4.29 5.07 -23.92
C HIS A 71 -3.56 5.49 -25.20
N LEU A 72 -2.68 4.60 -25.68
CA LEU A 72 -1.79 4.86 -26.82
C LEU A 72 -2.51 4.75 -28.18
N ASP A 73 -3.67 5.40 -28.29
CA ASP A 73 -4.43 5.46 -29.53
C ASP A 73 -3.62 6.24 -30.58
N GLY A 74 -3.43 5.64 -31.76
CA GLY A 74 -2.77 6.29 -32.89
C GLY A 74 -1.24 6.21 -32.91
N LEU A 75 -0.61 5.35 -32.11
CA LEU A 75 0.80 5.02 -32.31
C LEU A 75 0.99 4.23 -33.59
N ASP A 76 1.91 4.68 -34.43
CA ASP A 76 2.44 3.88 -35.51
C ASP A 76 3.44 2.87 -34.93
N VAL A 77 3.03 1.60 -34.92
CA VAL A 77 3.82 0.47 -34.40
C VAL A 77 4.54 -0.29 -35.51
N GLU A 78 4.48 0.21 -36.75
CA GLU A 78 5.26 -0.37 -37.82
C GLU A 78 6.75 -0.31 -37.48
N ARG A 79 7.41 -1.45 -37.64
CA ARG A 79 8.84 -1.56 -37.40
C ARG A 79 9.55 -0.77 -38.48
N GLU A 80 10.12 0.38 -38.12
CA GLU A 80 11.06 1.07 -38.98
C GLU A 80 12.29 0.16 -39.20
N PRO A 81 12.64 -0.17 -40.45
CA PRO A 81 13.82 -0.96 -40.75
C PRO A 81 15.08 -0.11 -40.52
N ASP A 82 15.48 0.04 -39.26
CA ASP A 82 16.78 0.58 -38.88
C ASP A 82 17.80 -0.57 -38.82
N SER A 83 18.81 -0.51 -39.69
CA SER A 83 19.91 -1.49 -39.73
C SER A 83 20.99 -1.22 -38.69
N GLY A 84 20.83 -0.20 -37.84
CA GLY A 84 21.83 0.22 -36.88
C GLY A 84 23.05 0.84 -37.56
N ARG A 85 24.07 1.15 -36.75
CA ARG A 85 25.36 1.65 -37.26
C ARG A 85 26.29 0.49 -37.60
N ASP A 86 27.08 0.64 -38.66
CA ASP A 86 28.18 -0.27 -38.97
C ASP A 86 29.12 -0.38 -37.75
N LEU A 87 29.30 -1.61 -37.27
CA LEU A 87 30.22 -1.96 -36.19
C LEU A 87 31.42 -2.68 -36.81
N ASP A 88 32.60 -2.08 -36.70
CA ASP A 88 33.86 -2.78 -36.98
C ASP A 88 34.13 -3.77 -35.84
N LEU A 89 33.98 -5.08 -36.11
CA LEU A 89 34.24 -6.18 -35.17
C LEU A 89 35.67 -6.72 -35.28
#